data_AF-A0A968B840-F1
#
_entry.id   AF-A0A968B840-F1
#
_cell.length_a   1.000
_cell.length_b   1.000
_cell.length_c   1.000
_cell.angle_alpha   90.00
_cell.angle_beta   90.00
_cell.angle_gamma   90.00
#
_symmetry.space_group_name_H-M   'P 1'
#
loop_
_entity.id
_entity.type
_entity.pdbx_description
1 polymer ?
#
loop_
_entity_poly.entity_id
_entity_poly.type
_entity_poly.pdbx_seq_one_letter_code
_entity_poly.pdbx_strand_id
1 'polypeptide(L)'
;PPEVSITFADSNEQIDTDTEGIPITNSAGESFDPPITKPYSDMIIRYTRNEQTFDRLVAADYKNAVNSDTFLGFDAGHVMCTMFEADQMIAGTLTYYKVRYEFRVRYDEVKTKDSGGSTQTQVFGWKKRIRDEGYRERTGETNPDGSPKYSPIQDENGQNVSQPHLLDGSGKKLKDSVIQDPPLPETCFLKFEVHKKRAFSTLNI
;
A
#
# COMPACT_ATOMS: atom_id res chain seq x y z
N PRO A 1 -8.26 2.27 33.22
CA PRO A 1 -7.26 2.64 32.20
C PRO A 1 -7.05 1.45 31.28
N PRO A 2 -6.90 1.65 29.96
CA PRO A 2 -6.54 0.55 29.06
C PRO A 2 -5.14 0.02 29.38
N GLU A 3 -4.97 -1.28 29.25
CA GLU A 3 -3.64 -1.90 29.15
C GLU A 3 -3.15 -1.75 27.70
N VAL A 4 -1.93 -1.24 27.53
CA VAL A 4 -1.32 -1.00 26.22
C VAL A 4 -0.03 -1.78 26.12
N SER A 5 0.15 -2.55 25.06
CA SER A 5 1.43 -3.18 24.73
C SER A 5 1.85 -2.87 23.30
N ILE A 6 3.15 -2.66 23.11
CA ILE A 6 3.76 -2.38 21.80
C ILE A 6 4.78 -3.49 21.52
N THR A 7 4.62 -4.15 20.38
CA THR A 7 5.53 -5.18 19.89
C THR A 7 5.77 -4.97 18.39
N PHE A 8 6.57 -5.82 17.75
CA PHE A 8 6.76 -5.82 16.30
C PHE A 8 6.47 -7.21 15.75
N ALA A 9 6.04 -7.28 14.49
CA ALA A 9 5.92 -8.54 13.78
C ALA A 9 6.37 -8.38 12.33
N ASP A 10 7.08 -9.39 11.85
CA ASP A 10 7.59 -9.39 10.49
C ASP A 10 6.61 -10.05 9.52
N SER A 11 6.55 -9.50 8.31
CA SER A 11 5.85 -10.04 7.15
C SER A 11 6.76 -9.99 5.93
N ASN A 12 6.52 -10.79 4.88
CA ASN A 12 7.27 -10.67 3.64
C ASN A 12 6.43 -9.91 2.61
N GLU A 13 6.96 -8.81 2.09
CA GLU A 13 6.31 -8.03 1.04
C GLU A 13 7.19 -7.97 -0.20
N GLN A 14 6.54 -7.88 -1.35
CA GLN A 14 7.23 -7.72 -2.63
C GLN A 14 7.90 -6.35 -2.69
N ILE A 15 9.07 -6.31 -3.30
CA ILE A 15 9.81 -5.09 -3.58
C ILE A 15 10.23 -5.07 -5.04
N ASP A 16 10.24 -3.86 -5.58
CA ASP A 16 10.59 -3.54 -6.95
C ASP A 16 11.73 -2.50 -7.00
N THR A 17 12.07 -1.87 -5.88
CA THR A 17 13.20 -0.94 -5.79
C THR A 17 14.03 -1.20 -4.53
N ASP A 18 15.30 -0.83 -4.58
CA ASP A 18 16.16 -0.79 -3.39
C ASP A 18 15.85 0.43 -2.50
N THR A 19 16.67 0.65 -1.47
CA THR A 19 16.54 1.76 -0.51
C THR A 19 16.81 3.13 -1.12
N GLU A 20 17.48 3.18 -2.28
CA GLU A 20 17.72 4.41 -3.04
C GLU A 20 16.65 4.67 -4.11
N GLY A 21 15.67 3.77 -4.23
CA GLY A 21 14.64 3.84 -5.27
C GLY A 21 15.13 3.38 -6.64
N ILE A 22 16.27 2.69 -6.69
CA ILE A 22 16.81 2.11 -7.92
C ILE A 22 16.05 0.81 -8.21
N PRO A 23 15.54 0.61 -9.44
CA PRO A 23 14.86 -0.62 -9.83
C PRO A 23 15.72 -1.86 -9.58
N ILE A 24 15.14 -2.88 -8.93
CA ILE A 24 15.79 -4.17 -8.78
C ILE A 24 15.50 -5.00 -10.04
N THR A 25 16.50 -5.14 -10.91
CA THR A 25 16.39 -5.83 -12.19
C THR A 25 17.67 -6.64 -12.49
N ASN A 26 17.63 -7.53 -13.47
CA ASN A 26 18.85 -8.18 -13.98
C ASN A 26 19.69 -7.22 -14.86
N SER A 27 20.81 -7.71 -15.39
CA SER A 27 21.72 -6.89 -16.22
C SER A 27 21.13 -6.46 -17.58
N ALA A 28 20.00 -7.06 -18.00
CA ALA A 28 19.23 -6.63 -19.16
C ALA A 28 18.09 -5.64 -18.81
N GLY A 29 17.94 -5.28 -17.53
CA GLY A 29 16.86 -4.39 -17.07
C GLY A 29 15.53 -5.09 -16.83
N GLU A 30 15.49 -6.43 -16.84
CA GLU A 30 14.27 -7.20 -16.64
C GLU A 30 13.93 -7.35 -15.14
N SER A 31 12.64 -7.22 -14.82
CA SER A 31 12.08 -7.57 -13.50
C SER A 31 12.18 -9.08 -13.26
N PHE A 32 12.26 -9.49 -11.98
CA PHE A 32 12.25 -10.90 -11.59
C PHE A 32 10.81 -11.45 -11.50
N ASP A 33 10.60 -12.68 -12.00
CA ASP A 33 9.37 -13.46 -11.81
C ASP A 33 9.73 -14.84 -11.21
N PRO A 34 9.33 -15.15 -9.97
CA PRO A 34 8.50 -14.34 -9.07
C PRO A 34 9.23 -13.08 -8.57
N PRO A 35 8.49 -12.03 -8.18
CA PRO A 35 9.08 -10.81 -7.62
C PRO A 35 9.90 -11.08 -6.36
N ILE A 36 10.96 -10.28 -6.17
CA ILE A 36 11.78 -10.33 -4.94
C ILE A 36 10.94 -9.84 -3.76
N THR A 37 11.15 -10.46 -2.60
CA THR A 37 10.49 -10.07 -1.35
C THR A 37 11.52 -9.71 -0.29
N LYS A 38 11.13 -8.84 0.65
CA LYS A 38 11.92 -8.55 1.87
C LYS A 38 11.03 -8.61 3.11
N PRO A 39 11.60 -8.89 4.30
CA PRO A 39 10.88 -8.75 5.54
C PRO A 39 10.53 -7.27 5.81
N TYR A 40 9.28 -7.02 6.16
CA TYR A 40 8.75 -5.77 6.70
C TYR A 40 8.34 -5.98 8.15
N SER A 41 8.90 -5.17 9.04
CA SER A 41 8.55 -5.19 10.46
C SER A 41 7.43 -4.17 10.74
N ASP A 42 6.22 -4.67 10.95
CA ASP A 42 5.07 -3.85 11.30
C ASP A 42 5.03 -3.66 12.83
N MET A 43 4.88 -2.42 13.28
CA MET A 43 4.66 -2.16 14.71
C MET A 43 3.24 -2.60 15.07
N ILE A 44 3.12 -3.37 16.14
CA ILE A 44 1.84 -3.83 16.67
C ILE A 44 1.54 -3.10 17.97
N ILE A 45 0.40 -2.42 18.01
CA ILE A 45 -0.11 -1.77 19.21
C ILE A 45 -1.37 -2.52 19.65
N ARG A 46 -1.36 -3.05 20.89
CA ARG A 46 -2.52 -3.74 21.46
C ARG A 46 -3.11 -2.92 22.59
N TYR A 47 -4.44 -2.78 22.56
CA TYR A 47 -5.21 -2.16 23.65
C TYR A 47 -6.15 -3.19 24.26
N THR A 48 -6.18 -3.26 25.58
CA THR A 48 -7.17 -4.04 26.32
C THR A 48 -7.91 -3.14 27.30
N ARG A 49 -9.24 -3.08 27.21
CA ARG A 49 -10.07 -2.31 28.15
C ARG A 49 -11.38 -3.00 28.47
N ASN A 50 -11.98 -2.62 29.59
CA ASN A 50 -13.32 -3.08 29.96
C ASN A 50 -14.36 -2.12 29.37
N GLU A 51 -15.34 -2.65 28.64
CA GLU A 51 -16.45 -1.92 28.05
C GLU A 51 -17.77 -2.48 28.55
N GLN A 52 -18.79 -1.63 28.70
CA GLN A 52 -20.11 -2.08 29.14
C GLN A 52 -20.83 -2.88 28.05
N THR A 53 -20.58 -2.56 26.78
CA THR A 53 -21.23 -3.15 25.61
C THR A 53 -20.18 -3.55 24.59
N PHE A 54 -20.48 -4.55 23.76
CA PHE A 54 -19.66 -4.93 22.63
C PHE A 54 -20.53 -5.14 21.39
N ASP A 55 -20.34 -4.31 20.37
CA ASP A 55 -21.05 -4.44 19.10
C ASP A 55 -20.23 -5.30 18.12
N ARG A 56 -20.74 -6.50 17.84
CA ARG A 56 -20.11 -7.48 16.96
C ARG A 56 -20.08 -7.02 15.50
N LEU A 57 -21.06 -6.24 15.06
CA LEU A 57 -21.12 -5.73 13.69
C LEU A 57 -20.08 -4.63 13.49
N VAL A 58 -19.91 -3.76 14.49
CA VAL A 58 -18.81 -2.78 14.49
C VAL A 58 -17.47 -3.49 14.49
N ALA A 59 -17.28 -4.50 15.34
CA ALA A 59 -16.02 -5.26 15.35
C ALA A 59 -15.70 -5.91 13.99
N ALA A 60 -16.70 -6.52 13.34
CA ALA A 60 -16.55 -7.08 12.00
C ALA A 60 -16.30 -6.02 10.92
N ASP A 61 -16.91 -4.84 11.05
CA ASP A 61 -16.75 -3.71 10.12
C ASP A 61 -15.33 -3.11 10.16
N TYR A 62 -14.69 -3.11 11.34
CA TYR A 62 -13.35 -2.60 11.56
C TYR A 62 -12.24 -3.63 11.35
N LYS A 63 -12.52 -4.93 11.49
CA LYS A 63 -11.54 -5.99 11.23
C LYS A 63 -10.97 -5.87 9.80
N ASN A 64 -9.64 -5.80 9.70
CA ASN A 64 -8.86 -5.58 8.48
C ASN A 64 -9.14 -4.25 7.76
N ALA A 65 -9.82 -3.30 8.42
CA ALA A 65 -9.95 -1.94 7.92
C ALA A 65 -8.65 -1.16 8.20
N VAL A 66 -8.41 -0.14 7.40
CA VAL A 66 -7.31 0.82 7.54
C VAL A 66 -7.86 2.19 7.95
N ASN A 67 -7.14 2.91 8.79
CA ASN A 67 -7.54 4.23 9.27
C ASN A 67 -7.74 5.23 8.11
N SER A 68 -8.87 5.94 8.12
CA SER A 68 -9.16 7.03 7.18
C SER A 68 -8.79 8.41 7.71
N ASP A 69 -8.45 8.49 8.99
CA ASP A 69 -8.11 9.70 9.74
C ASP A 69 -6.83 9.46 10.55
N THR A 70 -6.23 10.54 11.07
CA THR A 70 -5.06 10.42 11.95
C THR A 70 -5.43 9.61 13.19
N PHE A 71 -4.66 8.58 13.49
CA PHE A 71 -4.90 7.69 14.62
C PHE A 71 -3.57 7.26 15.24
N LEU A 72 -3.46 7.39 16.57
CA LEU A 72 -2.24 7.09 17.34
C LEU A 72 -0.98 7.84 16.84
N GLY A 73 -1.15 9.03 16.27
CA GLY A 73 -0.07 9.83 15.70
C GLY A 73 0.33 9.45 14.27
N PHE A 74 -0.35 8.48 13.65
CA PHE A 74 -0.12 8.08 12.26
C PHE A 74 -1.20 8.62 11.34
N ASP A 75 -0.80 9.08 10.16
CA ASP A 75 -1.73 9.59 9.14
C ASP A 75 -2.62 8.48 8.58
N ALA A 76 -3.69 8.89 7.88
CA ALA A 76 -4.60 7.98 7.19
C ALA A 76 -3.83 7.00 6.27
N GLY A 77 -4.19 5.72 6.31
CA GLY A 77 -3.57 4.68 5.47
C GLY A 77 -2.51 3.82 6.14
N HIS A 78 -2.06 4.14 7.36
CA HIS A 78 -0.91 3.50 8.01
C HIS A 78 -1.30 2.46 9.06
N VAL A 79 -2.48 2.55 9.64
CA VAL A 79 -2.91 1.72 10.77
C VAL A 79 -4.03 0.80 10.34
N MET A 80 -3.81 -0.50 10.45
CA MET A 80 -4.82 -1.53 10.21
C MET A 80 -5.29 -2.14 11.51
N CYS A 81 -6.60 -2.30 11.69
CA CYS A 81 -7.15 -3.05 12.81
C CYS A 81 -7.12 -4.55 12.50
N THR A 82 -6.14 -5.26 13.05
CA THR A 82 -5.95 -6.71 12.83
C THR A 82 -6.63 -7.57 13.88
N MET A 83 -7.07 -7.01 15.01
CA MET A 83 -7.89 -7.70 16.01
C MET A 83 -8.89 -6.74 16.63
N PHE A 84 -10.12 -7.21 16.79
CA PHE A 84 -11.17 -6.54 17.52
C PHE A 84 -12.09 -7.63 18.10
N GLU A 85 -11.78 -8.05 19.32
CA GLU A 85 -12.44 -9.18 19.99
C GLU A 85 -12.80 -8.82 21.42
N ALA A 86 -13.69 -9.61 22.03
CA ALA A 86 -14.12 -9.37 23.40
C ALA A 86 -14.49 -10.66 24.10
N ASP A 87 -14.13 -10.74 25.38
CA ASP A 87 -14.64 -11.76 26.30
C ASP A 87 -15.70 -11.15 27.20
N GLN A 88 -16.85 -11.81 27.34
CA GLN A 88 -17.85 -11.41 28.33
C GLN A 88 -17.37 -11.82 29.72
N MET A 89 -17.39 -10.88 30.65
CA MET A 89 -16.95 -11.03 32.02
C MET A 89 -18.13 -10.77 32.96
N ILE A 90 -18.18 -11.53 34.06
CA ILE A 90 -19.19 -11.39 35.11
C ILE A 90 -18.44 -11.18 36.43
N ALA A 91 -18.70 -10.07 37.11
CA ALA A 91 -18.15 -9.75 38.43
C ALA A 91 -19.29 -9.37 39.38
N GLY A 92 -19.74 -10.33 40.19
CA GLY A 92 -20.95 -10.17 41.00
C GLY A 92 -22.18 -10.02 40.09
N THR A 93 -22.88 -8.88 40.19
CA THR A 93 -24.04 -8.55 39.34
C THR A 93 -23.67 -7.75 38.09
N LEU A 94 -22.42 -7.30 37.97
CA LEU A 94 -21.96 -6.52 36.83
C LEU A 94 -21.53 -7.46 35.69
N THR A 95 -22.14 -7.30 34.52
CA THR A 95 -21.69 -7.90 33.26
C THR A 95 -20.98 -6.82 32.43
N TYR A 96 -19.78 -7.12 31.95
CA TYR A 96 -19.00 -6.24 31.08
C TYR A 96 -18.22 -7.07 30.06
N TYR A 97 -17.54 -6.42 29.13
CA TYR A 97 -16.70 -7.04 28.12
C TYR A 97 -15.25 -6.62 28.31
N LYS A 98 -14.32 -7.57 28.36
CA LYS A 98 -12.88 -7.30 28.22
C LYS A 98 -12.56 -7.28 26.73
N VAL A 99 -12.52 -6.09 26.15
CA VAL A 99 -12.32 -5.85 24.72
C VAL A 99 -10.83 -5.71 24.42
N ARG A 100 -10.37 -6.39 23.37
CA ARG A 100 -8.99 -6.37 22.87
C ARG A 100 -8.95 -5.87 21.44
N TYR A 101 -8.09 -4.89 21.21
CA TYR A 101 -7.78 -4.33 19.91
C TYR A 101 -6.33 -4.65 19.57
N GLU A 102 -6.06 -5.00 18.31
CA GLU A 102 -4.71 -5.03 17.75
C GLU A 102 -4.69 -4.12 16.52
N PHE A 103 -3.74 -3.20 16.51
CA PHE A 103 -3.46 -2.31 15.40
C PHE A 103 -2.07 -2.60 14.87
N ARG A 104 -1.96 -2.84 13.57
CA ARG A 104 -0.68 -2.93 12.88
C ARG A 104 -0.40 -1.64 12.12
N VAL A 105 0.73 -1.04 12.44
CA VAL A 105 1.22 0.16 11.78
C VAL A 105 2.26 -0.25 10.76
N ARG A 106 2.01 0.11 9.51
CA ARG A 106 2.94 -0.10 8.40
C ARG A 106 3.52 1.24 7.95
N TYR A 107 4.84 1.27 7.86
CA TYR A 107 5.59 2.43 7.41
C TYR A 107 6.53 2.00 6.27
N ASP A 108 5.97 1.96 5.07
CA ASP A 108 6.68 1.56 3.86
C ASP A 108 7.17 2.79 3.09
N GLU A 109 8.48 3.02 3.14
CA GLU A 109 9.15 4.16 2.51
C GLU A 109 9.82 3.78 1.21
N VAL A 110 9.59 4.59 0.17
CA VAL A 110 10.29 4.43 -1.10
C VAL A 110 10.66 5.79 -1.70
N LYS A 111 11.89 5.88 -2.21
CA LYS A 111 12.36 7.07 -2.91
C LYS A 111 11.87 7.06 -4.35
N THR A 112 11.30 8.17 -4.79
CA THR A 112 10.83 8.41 -6.16
C THR A 112 11.17 9.83 -6.59
N LYS A 113 11.16 10.13 -7.89
CA LYS A 113 11.23 11.52 -8.38
C LYS A 113 9.83 12.13 -8.47
N ASP A 114 9.72 13.38 -8.04
CA ASP A 114 8.55 14.20 -8.32
C ASP A 114 8.57 14.74 -9.76
N SER A 115 7.51 15.46 -10.16
CA SER A 115 7.42 16.05 -11.49
C SER A 115 8.51 17.10 -11.78
N GLY A 116 9.19 17.62 -10.76
CA GLY A 116 10.31 18.54 -10.87
C GLY A 116 11.68 17.85 -10.93
N GLY A 117 11.73 16.51 -10.87
CA GLY A 117 12.96 15.73 -10.86
C GLY A 117 13.66 15.65 -9.51
N SER A 118 13.05 16.17 -8.45
CA SER A 118 13.61 16.07 -7.09
C SER A 118 13.27 14.73 -6.46
N THR A 119 14.25 14.12 -5.80
CA THR A 119 14.03 12.88 -5.04
C THR A 119 13.19 13.16 -3.80
N GLN A 120 12.10 12.41 -3.64
CA GLN A 120 11.21 12.44 -2.48
C GLN A 120 11.06 11.05 -1.88
N THR A 121 10.93 10.99 -0.55
CA THR A 121 10.53 9.77 0.17
C THR A 121 9.01 9.73 0.26
N GLN A 122 8.41 8.69 -0.30
CA GLN A 122 6.98 8.44 -0.28
C GLN A 122 6.68 7.36 0.76
N VAL A 123 5.65 7.57 1.59
CA VAL A 123 5.17 6.58 2.57
C VAL A 123 3.85 5.97 2.07
N PHE A 124 3.81 4.65 1.92
CA PHE A 124 2.69 3.93 1.30
C PHE A 124 1.70 3.32 2.29
N GLY A 125 2.14 3.05 3.53
CA GLY A 125 1.32 2.37 4.53
C GLY A 125 0.78 1.02 4.03
N TRP A 126 -0.53 0.82 4.11
CA TRP A 126 -1.21 -0.41 3.67
C TRP A 126 -1.64 -0.40 2.21
N LYS A 127 -1.25 0.58 1.41
CA LYS A 127 -1.54 0.59 -0.04
C LYS A 127 -0.68 -0.46 -0.74
N LYS A 128 -1.22 -1.06 -1.80
CA LYS A 128 -0.41 -1.89 -2.71
C LYS A 128 0.16 -1.04 -3.81
N ARG A 129 1.43 -1.28 -4.10
CA ARG A 129 2.16 -0.65 -5.20
C ARG A 129 2.52 -1.69 -6.24
N ILE A 130 2.34 -1.34 -7.51
CA ILE A 130 2.74 -2.17 -8.65
C ILE A 130 3.39 -1.25 -9.68
N ARG A 131 4.42 -1.73 -10.39
CA ARG A 131 4.99 -1.00 -11.53
C ARG A 131 3.93 -0.83 -12.62
N ASP A 132 3.84 0.37 -13.17
CA ASP A 132 3.05 0.66 -14.35
C ASP A 132 3.86 0.24 -15.59
N GLU A 133 3.67 -1.00 -16.04
CA GLU A 133 4.40 -1.56 -17.19
C GLU A 133 3.50 -2.38 -18.11
N GLY A 134 3.80 -2.38 -19.41
CA GLY A 134 3.02 -3.13 -20.39
C GLY A 134 3.56 -3.10 -21.81
N TYR A 135 2.89 -3.81 -22.72
CA TYR A 135 3.29 -3.95 -24.13
C TYR A 135 2.63 -2.92 -25.07
N ARG A 136 1.76 -2.08 -24.52
CA ARG A 136 0.92 -1.15 -25.29
C ARG A 136 0.85 0.18 -24.57
N GLU A 137 0.70 1.23 -25.35
CA GLU A 137 0.42 2.57 -24.86
C GLU A 137 -0.92 3.09 -25.38
N ARG A 138 -1.51 4.04 -24.66
CA ARG A 138 -2.68 4.78 -25.13
C ARG A 138 -2.27 5.70 -26.26
N THR A 139 -3.07 5.75 -27.31
CA THR A 139 -2.81 6.66 -28.44
C THR A 139 -3.21 8.10 -28.13
N GLY A 140 -4.19 8.29 -27.24
CA GLY A 140 -4.87 9.58 -27.00
C GLY A 140 -6.17 9.69 -27.81
N GLU A 141 -6.44 8.74 -28.71
CA GLU A 141 -7.68 8.62 -29.46
C GLU A 141 -8.66 7.67 -28.75
N THR A 142 -9.93 7.76 -29.11
CA THR A 142 -10.98 6.83 -28.70
C THR A 142 -11.49 6.02 -29.89
N ASN A 143 -11.90 4.78 -29.62
CA ASN A 143 -12.66 3.98 -30.57
C ASN A 143 -14.07 4.57 -30.77
N PRO A 144 -14.81 4.18 -31.83
CA PRO A 144 -16.18 4.64 -32.05
C PRO A 144 -17.15 4.37 -30.88
N ASP A 145 -16.86 3.38 -30.04
CA ASP A 145 -17.61 3.03 -28.83
C ASP A 145 -17.25 3.88 -27.59
N GLY A 146 -16.32 4.83 -27.74
CA GLY A 146 -15.83 5.70 -26.66
C GLY A 146 -14.72 5.08 -25.80
N SER A 147 -14.32 3.83 -26.03
CA SER A 147 -13.21 3.20 -25.30
C SER A 147 -11.86 3.78 -25.74
N PRO A 148 -10.84 3.83 -24.85
CA PRO A 148 -9.50 4.28 -25.23
C PRO A 148 -8.88 3.38 -26.29
N LYS A 149 -8.23 3.98 -27.29
CA LYS A 149 -7.48 3.26 -28.32
C LYS A 149 -6.01 3.09 -27.93
N TYR A 150 -5.48 1.89 -28.17
CA TYR A 150 -4.12 1.50 -27.79
C TYR A 150 -3.27 1.13 -29.02
N SER A 151 -1.97 1.37 -28.95
CA SER A 151 -0.97 0.93 -29.94
C SER A 151 0.11 0.06 -29.27
N PRO A 152 0.70 -0.93 -29.97
CA PRO A 152 1.89 -1.62 -29.48
C PRO A 152 3.03 -0.64 -29.24
N ILE A 153 3.78 -0.84 -28.17
CA ILE A 153 5.03 -0.11 -27.96
C ILE A 153 6.09 -0.69 -28.88
N GLN A 154 6.79 0.19 -29.60
CA GLN A 154 7.84 -0.17 -30.54
C GLN A 154 9.22 0.28 -30.05
N ASP A 155 10.23 -0.48 -30.43
CA ASP A 155 11.65 -0.14 -30.27
C ASP A 155 12.12 0.89 -31.32
N GLU A 156 13.39 1.27 -31.28
CA GLU A 156 13.97 2.23 -32.23
C GLU A 156 13.93 1.75 -33.69
N ASN A 157 13.75 0.44 -33.93
CA ASN A 157 13.66 -0.18 -35.25
C ASN A 157 12.21 -0.35 -35.73
N GLY A 158 11.23 0.13 -34.95
CA GLY A 158 9.80 -0.05 -35.26
C GLY A 158 9.28 -1.47 -35.00
N GLN A 159 10.05 -2.32 -34.33
CA GLN A 159 9.61 -3.66 -33.91
C GLN A 159 8.88 -3.57 -32.57
N ASN A 160 7.86 -4.40 -32.38
CA ASN A 160 7.16 -4.45 -31.10
C ASN A 160 8.11 -4.94 -30.00
N VAL A 161 8.06 -4.31 -28.83
CA VAL A 161 8.88 -4.71 -27.69
C VAL A 161 8.52 -6.14 -27.24
N SER A 162 9.54 -6.94 -26.94
CA SER A 162 9.39 -8.31 -26.42
C SER A 162 9.20 -8.35 -24.90
N GLN A 163 9.35 -7.21 -24.23
CA GLN A 163 9.25 -7.05 -22.78
C GLN A 163 8.32 -5.89 -22.43
N PRO A 164 7.65 -5.94 -21.26
CA PRO A 164 6.82 -4.84 -20.82
C PRO A 164 7.69 -3.60 -20.60
N HIS A 165 7.20 -2.47 -21.07
CA HIS A 165 7.87 -1.19 -20.93
C HIS A 165 7.21 -0.38 -19.82
N LEU A 166 8.01 0.37 -19.05
CA LEU A 166 7.48 1.32 -18.07
C LEU A 166 6.62 2.38 -18.76
N LEU A 167 5.53 2.74 -18.08
CA LEU A 167 4.55 3.73 -18.50
C LEU A 167 4.57 4.93 -17.56
N ASP A 168 3.97 6.03 -18.00
CA ASP A 168 4.00 7.33 -17.31
C ASP A 168 2.80 7.58 -16.38
N GLY A 169 2.00 6.57 -16.04
CA GLY A 169 0.77 6.72 -15.25
C GLY A 169 -0.43 7.23 -16.04
N SER A 170 -0.22 7.83 -17.23
CA SER A 170 -1.28 8.18 -18.18
C SER A 170 -1.55 7.06 -19.19
N GLY A 171 -0.68 6.05 -19.20
CA GLY A 171 -0.66 4.95 -20.14
C GLY A 171 0.18 5.21 -21.39
N LYS A 172 1.06 6.21 -21.39
CA LYS A 172 2.05 6.43 -22.46
C LYS A 172 3.38 5.76 -22.14
N LYS A 173 4.14 5.37 -23.17
CA LYS A 173 5.50 4.84 -23.00
C LYS A 173 6.35 5.88 -22.25
N LEU A 174 6.95 5.48 -21.13
CA LEU A 174 7.93 6.30 -20.43
C LEU A 174 9.20 6.44 -21.27
N LYS A 175 9.84 7.62 -21.27
CA LYS A 175 11.07 7.84 -22.03
C LYS A 175 12.25 7.07 -21.44
N ASP A 176 13.06 6.44 -22.29
CA ASP A 176 14.22 5.65 -21.88
C ASP A 176 15.24 6.47 -21.06
N SER A 177 15.41 7.76 -21.39
CA SER A 177 16.26 8.68 -20.64
C SER A 177 15.84 8.86 -19.17
N VAL A 178 14.55 8.68 -18.88
CA VAL A 178 14.00 8.74 -17.50
C VAL A 178 14.21 7.42 -16.78
N ILE A 179 14.11 6.29 -17.50
CA ILE A 179 14.36 4.96 -16.96
C ILE A 179 15.82 4.81 -16.51
N GLN A 180 16.75 5.40 -17.27
CA GLN A 180 18.18 5.38 -16.99
C GLN A 180 18.62 6.34 -15.87
N ASP A 181 17.70 7.16 -15.35
CA ASP A 181 17.99 8.17 -14.32
C ASP A 181 17.14 7.91 -13.06
N PRO A 182 17.46 6.86 -12.26
CA PRO A 182 16.75 6.58 -11.02
C PRO A 182 16.97 7.67 -9.94
N PRO A 183 16.12 7.75 -8.91
CA PRO A 183 14.91 6.93 -8.72
C PRO A 183 13.82 7.26 -9.74
N LEU A 184 13.00 6.26 -10.07
CA LEU A 184 11.94 6.43 -11.07
C LEU A 184 10.89 7.46 -10.61
N PRO A 185 10.21 8.14 -11.56
CA PRO A 185 9.08 8.99 -11.23
C PRO A 185 7.99 8.24 -10.46
N GLU A 186 7.32 8.92 -9.54
CA GLU A 186 6.19 8.34 -8.79
C GLU A 186 5.08 7.80 -9.72
N THR A 187 4.89 8.45 -10.87
CA THR A 187 3.86 8.09 -11.86
C THR A 187 4.07 6.72 -12.50
N CYS A 188 5.27 6.16 -12.41
CA CYS A 188 5.60 4.82 -12.90
C CYS A 188 5.11 3.72 -11.96
N PHE A 189 4.43 4.07 -10.87
CA PHE A 189 3.88 3.12 -9.91
C PHE A 189 2.39 3.37 -9.70
N LEU A 190 1.59 2.33 -9.93
CA LEU A 190 0.17 2.33 -9.62
C LEU A 190 -0.02 2.02 -8.13
N LYS A 191 -0.90 2.80 -7.49
CA LYS A 191 -1.22 2.68 -6.06
C LYS A 191 -2.67 2.22 -5.89
N PHE A 192 -2.87 1.15 -5.15
CA PHE A 192 -4.18 0.55 -4.92
C PHE A 192 -4.53 0.53 -3.44
N GLU A 193 -5.71 1.07 -3.13
CA GLU A 193 -6.35 0.93 -1.82
C GLU A 193 -7.03 -0.44 -1.80
N VAL A 194 -6.34 -1.46 -1.28
CA VAL A 194 -6.85 -2.85 -1.25
C VAL A 194 -7.63 -3.17 0.03
N HIS A 195 -7.61 -2.25 0.99
CA HIS A 195 -8.30 -2.36 2.26
C HIS A 195 -9.41 -1.33 2.38
N LYS A 196 -10.49 -1.73 3.03
CA LYS A 196 -11.57 -0.84 3.41
C LYS A 196 -11.06 0.23 4.37
N LYS A 197 -11.53 1.47 4.20
CA LYS A 197 -11.20 2.59 5.07
C LYS A 197 -12.30 2.88 6.10
N ARG A 198 -11.90 3.17 7.33
CA ARG A 198 -12.77 3.60 8.44
C ARG A 198 -12.09 4.64 9.32
N ALA A 199 -12.87 5.56 9.85
CA ALA A 199 -12.38 6.49 10.86
C ALA A 199 -12.13 5.72 12.15
N PHE A 200 -10.91 5.76 12.67
CA PHE A 200 -10.52 5.06 13.89
C PHE A 200 -10.69 5.93 15.12
N SER A 201 -10.77 7.27 14.97
CA SER A 201 -11.13 8.17 16.06
C SER A 201 -12.46 7.80 16.76
N THR A 202 -13.39 7.18 16.04
CA THR A 202 -14.68 6.73 16.58
C THR A 202 -14.58 5.58 17.58
N LEU A 203 -13.46 4.85 17.60
CA LEU A 203 -13.21 3.78 18.57
C LEU A 203 -12.94 4.35 19.98
N ASN A 204 -12.66 5.67 20.08
CA ASN A 204 -12.38 6.39 21.32
C ASN A 204 -11.27 5.72 22.15
N ILE A 205 -10.18 5.33 21.49
CA ILE A 205 -9.01 4.65 22.09
C ILE A 205 -7.91 5.66 22.35
#